data_AF-A0A923ZIW7-F1
#
_entry.id   AF-A0A923ZIW7-F1
#
_cell.length_a   1.000
_cell.length_b   1.000
_cell.length_c   1.000
_cell.angle_alpha   90.00
_cell.angle_beta   90.00
_cell.angle_gamma   90.00
#
_symmetry.space_group_name_H-M   'P 1'
#
loop_
_entity.id
_entity.type
_entity.pdbx_description
1 polymer ?
#
loop_
_entity_poly.entity_id
_entity_poly.type
_entity_poly.pdbx_seq_one_letter_code
_entity_poly.pdbx_strand_id
1 'polypeptide(L)'
;MSSSKSFIPFLYGCYIIFFISLICSFRGFASIAIGLILITGLLKNKIETGALYNPQVKNKFLLACSLFFLLQSTLLLFCGHDAAILKLIQLKSGLLLVPLSICCGNYINASFYHSLMKWFTCILTAALAFCLLHAAYQYFFVQQQTTVFFYHTLVSPFHQHAVQVSILLFIGLVHLLEAAKKETYIFNKLIHFLLVFYFTGLILLLSSKLVIIFTFSCLLYYFFLFLK
;
A
#
# COMPACT_ATOMS: atom_id res chain seq x y z
N MET A 1 28.23 -17.38 4.00
CA MET A 1 26.96 -17.76 3.33
C MET A 1 25.78 -18.08 4.27
N SER A 2 25.96 -18.35 5.57
CA SER A 2 24.84 -18.69 6.49
C SER A 2 23.99 -17.48 6.95
N SER A 3 24.57 -16.28 7.07
CA SER A 3 23.89 -15.10 7.66
C SER A 3 22.74 -14.51 6.81
N SER A 4 22.79 -14.63 5.47
CA SER A 4 21.77 -14.04 4.57
C SER A 4 20.35 -14.62 4.78
N LYS A 5 20.24 -15.88 5.24
CA LYS A 5 18.94 -16.55 5.45
C LYS A 5 18.13 -15.94 6.60
N SER A 6 18.78 -15.33 7.59
CA SER A 6 18.10 -14.75 8.76
C SER A 6 17.41 -13.40 8.47
N PHE A 7 17.89 -12.66 7.48
CA PHE A 7 17.35 -11.33 7.16
C PHE A 7 15.98 -11.37 6.46
N ILE A 8 15.70 -12.44 5.70
CA ILE A 8 14.46 -12.59 4.93
C ILE A 8 13.21 -12.62 5.82
N PRO A 9 13.11 -13.46 6.87
CA PRO A 9 11.92 -13.48 7.74
C PRO A 9 11.74 -12.17 8.51
N PHE A 10 12.84 -11.51 8.93
CA PHE A 10 12.76 -10.21 9.59
C PHE A 10 12.17 -9.15 8.67
N LEU A 11 12.70 -9.04 7.45
CA LEU A 11 12.25 -8.08 6.45
C LEU A 11 10.80 -8.36 6.02
N TYR A 12 10.41 -9.63 5.93
CA TYR A 12 9.01 -10.03 5.74
C TYR A 12 8.10 -9.52 6.86
N GLY A 13 8.50 -9.69 8.12
CA GLY A 13 7.80 -9.15 9.27
C GLY A 13 7.67 -7.62 9.21
N CYS A 14 8.74 -6.91 8.84
CA CYS A 14 8.70 -5.45 8.67
C CYS A 14 7.68 -5.02 7.60
N TYR A 15 7.57 -5.74 6.48
CA TYR A 15 6.55 -5.45 5.46
C TYR A 15 5.13 -5.72 5.94
N ILE A 16 4.90 -6.79 6.70
CA ILE A 16 3.57 -7.05 7.28
C ILE A 16 3.19 -5.93 8.24
N ILE A 17 4.10 -5.53 9.13
CA ILE A 17 3.89 -4.39 10.05
C ILE A 17 3.64 -3.11 9.25
N PHE A 18 4.39 -2.88 8.17
CA PHE A 18 4.18 -1.76 7.26
C PHE A 18 2.78 -1.78 6.64
N PHE A 19 2.28 -2.92 6.18
CA PHE A 19 0.95 -3.02 5.59
C PHE A 19 -0.17 -2.83 6.62
N ILE A 20 -0.06 -3.45 7.80
CA ILE A 20 -1.02 -3.24 8.88
C ILE A 20 -1.06 -1.77 9.26
N SER A 21 0.10 -1.15 9.43
CA SER A 21 0.19 0.27 9.79
C SER A 21 -0.32 1.19 8.68
N LEU A 22 -0.07 0.87 7.41
CA LEU A 22 -0.59 1.62 6.27
C LEU A 22 -2.12 1.53 6.17
N ILE A 23 -2.68 0.33 6.34
CA ILE A 23 -4.12 0.06 6.23
C ILE A 23 -4.89 0.56 7.46
N CYS A 24 -4.30 0.56 8.65
CA CYS A 24 -4.93 1.08 9.86
C CYS A 24 -4.55 2.53 10.19
N SER A 25 -3.88 3.25 9.29
CA SER A 25 -3.46 4.66 9.45
C SER A 25 -2.44 4.93 10.57
N PHE A 26 -1.72 3.91 11.03
CA PHE A 26 -0.70 4.06 12.07
C PHE A 26 0.61 4.63 11.51
N ARG A 27 0.62 5.95 11.24
CA ARG A 27 1.72 6.66 10.57
C ARG A 27 3.08 6.45 11.22
N GLY A 28 3.15 6.43 12.56
CA GLY A 28 4.40 6.22 13.30
C GLY A 28 5.03 4.86 13.01
N PHE A 29 4.23 3.79 13.11
CA PHE A 29 4.68 2.43 12.82
C PHE A 29 5.06 2.25 11.35
N ALA A 30 4.33 2.87 10.42
CA ALA A 30 4.67 2.83 9.00
C ALA A 30 6.05 3.47 8.72
N SER A 31 6.34 4.61 9.33
CA SER A 31 7.63 5.29 9.20
C SER A 31 8.78 4.45 9.77
N ILE A 32 8.60 3.86 10.95
CA ILE A 32 9.60 2.98 11.57
C ILE A 32 9.84 1.76 10.69
N ALA A 33 8.78 1.13 10.19
CA ALA A 33 8.87 -0.03 9.33
C ALA A 33 9.61 0.28 8.01
N ILE A 34 9.30 1.40 7.35
CA ILE A 34 10.03 1.84 6.14
C ILE A 34 11.52 2.06 6.44
N GLY A 35 11.85 2.72 7.56
CA GLY A 35 13.23 2.93 7.99
C GLY A 35 13.96 1.60 8.21
N LEU A 36 13.33 0.64 8.89
CA LEU A 36 13.88 -0.70 9.10
C LEU A 36 14.06 -1.46 7.77
N ILE A 37 13.10 -1.39 6.86
CA ILE A 37 13.19 -2.01 5.51
C ILE A 37 14.37 -1.40 4.74
N LEU A 38 14.55 -0.08 4.79
CA LEU A 38 15.66 0.60 4.14
C LEU A 38 17.01 0.18 4.74
N ILE A 39 17.16 0.23 6.08
CA ILE A 39 18.41 -0.11 6.77
C ILE A 39 18.77 -1.59 6.51
N THR A 40 17.80 -2.50 6.65
CA THR A 40 18.03 -3.92 6.38
C THR A 40 18.35 -4.20 4.92
N GLY A 41 17.71 -3.49 3.98
CA GLY A 41 18.03 -3.56 2.56
C GLY A 41 19.47 -3.13 2.26
N LEU A 42 19.92 -2.02 2.83
CA LEU A 42 21.28 -1.51 2.68
C LEU A 42 22.33 -2.43 3.32
N LEU A 43 22.05 -2.94 4.53
CA LEU A 43 22.93 -3.89 5.22
C LEU A 43 23.07 -5.19 4.41
N LYS A 44 21.94 -5.72 3.91
CA LYS A 44 21.96 -6.91 3.05
C LYS A 44 22.77 -6.67 1.78
N ASN A 45 22.57 -5.55 1.11
CA ASN A 45 23.31 -5.21 -0.11
C ASN A 45 24.82 -5.10 0.14
N LYS A 46 25.22 -4.48 1.26
CA LYS A 46 26.63 -4.39 1.68
C LYS A 46 27.26 -5.76 1.91
N ILE A 47 26.52 -6.68 2.55
CA ILE A 47 27.00 -8.04 2.84
C ILE A 47 27.14 -8.86 1.56
N GLU A 48 26.22 -8.73 0.60
CA GLU A 48 26.18 -9.54 -0.61
C GLU A 48 27.10 -9.02 -1.73
N THR A 49 27.18 -7.70 -1.91
CA THR A 49 27.92 -7.09 -3.04
C THR A 49 29.19 -6.35 -2.61
N GLY A 50 29.38 -6.11 -1.31
CA GLY A 50 30.44 -5.25 -0.79
C GLY A 50 30.15 -3.74 -0.90
N ALA A 51 29.14 -3.33 -1.69
CA ALA A 51 28.75 -1.94 -1.87
C ALA A 51 27.47 -1.61 -1.07
N LEU A 52 27.39 -0.37 -0.54
CA LEU A 52 26.17 0.11 0.12
C LEU A 52 25.03 0.35 -0.87
N TYR A 53 25.35 0.86 -2.07
CA TYR A 53 24.37 1.29 -3.05
C TYR A 53 24.23 0.30 -4.19
N ASN A 54 22.98 0.04 -4.58
CA ASN A 54 22.64 -0.76 -5.75
C ASN A 54 22.58 0.16 -6.99
N PRO A 55 23.10 -0.24 -8.16
CA PRO A 55 22.94 0.52 -9.41
C PRO A 55 21.48 0.86 -9.76
N GLN A 56 20.50 0.09 -9.26
CA GLN A 56 19.06 0.37 -9.40
C GLN A 56 18.62 1.70 -8.75
N VAL A 57 19.43 2.29 -7.86
CA VAL A 57 19.19 3.63 -7.30
C VAL A 57 19.23 4.71 -8.40
N LYS A 58 19.83 4.45 -9.57
CA LYS A 58 19.79 5.36 -10.72
C LYS A 58 18.47 5.35 -11.50
N ASN A 59 17.37 4.90 -10.89
CA ASN A 59 16.06 4.88 -11.52
C ASN A 59 15.52 6.31 -11.74
N LYS A 60 15.07 6.62 -12.96
CA LYS A 60 14.44 7.90 -13.31
C LYS A 60 13.26 8.25 -12.39
N PHE A 61 12.52 7.24 -11.96
CA PHE A 61 11.42 7.43 -11.01
C PHE A 61 11.90 7.92 -9.65
N LEU A 62 12.94 7.30 -9.08
CA LEU A 62 13.53 7.72 -7.81
C LEU A 62 14.12 9.12 -7.92
N LEU A 63 14.78 9.44 -9.04
CA LEU A 63 15.29 10.78 -9.31
C LEU A 63 14.15 11.81 -9.32
N ALA A 64 13.05 11.53 -10.01
CA ALA A 64 11.88 12.42 -10.04
C ALA A 64 11.27 12.61 -8.65
N CYS A 65 11.10 11.53 -7.87
CA CYS A 65 10.65 11.63 -6.48
C CYS A 65 11.60 12.45 -5.61
N SER A 66 12.91 12.31 -5.81
CA SER A 66 13.95 13.06 -5.08
C SER A 66 13.90 14.54 -5.41
N LEU A 67 13.85 14.90 -6.70
CA LEU A 67 13.74 16.28 -7.15
C LEU A 67 12.44 16.93 -6.65
N PHE A 68 11.32 16.20 -6.72
CA PHE A 68 10.04 16.69 -6.23
C PHE A 68 10.06 16.91 -4.70
N PHE A 69 10.65 15.99 -3.94
CA PHE A 69 10.82 16.16 -2.50
C PHE A 69 11.71 17.35 -2.16
N LEU A 70 12.83 17.53 -2.86
CA LEU A 70 13.72 18.69 -2.70
C LEU A 70 12.99 20.00 -3.00
N LEU A 71 12.27 20.07 -4.12
CA LEU A 71 11.47 21.23 -4.49
C LEU A 71 10.43 21.57 -3.40
N GLN A 72 9.73 20.58 -2.87
CA GLN A 72 8.77 20.81 -1.79
C GLN A 72 9.45 21.24 -0.49
N SER A 73 10.63 20.69 -0.19
CA SER A 73 11.37 21.01 1.03
C SER A 73 11.94 22.43 0.97
N THR A 74 12.49 22.86 -0.18
CA THR A 74 12.99 24.23 -0.36
C THR A 74 11.86 25.24 -0.26
N LEU A 75 10.73 25.01 -0.93
CA LEU A 75 9.54 25.87 -0.82
C LEU A 75 9.06 26.01 0.63
N LEU A 76 9.04 24.91 1.39
CA LEU A 76 8.63 24.92 2.79
C LEU A 76 9.61 25.70 3.68
N LEU A 77 10.92 25.56 3.45
CA LEU A 77 11.95 26.32 4.18
C LEU A 77 11.91 27.82 3.88
N PHE A 78 11.55 28.21 2.65
CA PHE A 78 11.40 29.62 2.27
C PHE A 78 10.13 30.26 2.85
N CYS A 79 9.05 29.50 3.03
CA CYS A 79 7.74 30.04 3.42
C CYS A 79 7.48 30.15 4.93
N GLY A 80 8.34 29.65 5.83
CA GLY A 80 8.13 29.89 7.25
C GLY A 80 9.11 29.20 8.21
N HIS A 81 9.10 29.65 9.47
CA HIS A 81 9.92 29.16 10.59
C HIS A 81 9.08 28.43 11.66
N ASP A 82 7.92 27.89 11.29
CA ASP A 82 7.01 27.26 12.24
C ASP A 82 7.33 25.78 12.46
N ALA A 83 7.21 25.31 13.70
CA ALA A 83 7.32 23.88 14.05
C ALA A 83 6.32 22.98 13.30
N ALA A 84 5.25 23.55 12.74
CA ALA A 84 4.31 22.86 11.86
C ALA A 84 4.97 22.40 10.54
N ILE A 85 5.97 23.12 10.03
CA ILE A 85 6.64 22.82 8.77
C ILE A 85 7.44 21.51 8.87
N LEU A 86 8.11 21.28 10.00
CA LEU A 86 8.84 20.04 10.25
C LEU A 86 7.90 18.81 10.20
N LYS A 87 6.68 18.95 10.73
CA LYS A 87 5.66 17.88 10.64
C LYS A 87 5.22 17.63 9.19
N LEU A 88 5.08 18.68 8.36
CA LEU A 88 4.78 18.52 6.94
C LEU A 88 5.91 17.85 6.17
N ILE A 89 7.17 18.24 6.43
CA ILE A 89 8.35 17.62 5.79
C ILE A 89 8.42 16.14 6.18
N GLN A 90 8.23 15.82 7.46
CA GLN A 90 8.18 14.44 7.94
C GLN A 90 7.10 13.64 7.22
N LEU A 91 5.89 14.19 7.08
CA LEU A 91 4.80 13.51 6.38
C LEU A 91 5.10 13.28 4.89
N LYS A 92 5.78 14.22 4.24
CA LYS A 92 6.16 14.14 2.81
C LYS A 92 7.39 13.26 2.55
N SER A 93 8.25 13.05 3.55
CA SER A 93 9.44 12.20 3.43
C SER A 93 9.12 10.76 3.03
N GLY A 94 7.93 10.26 3.38
CA GLY A 94 7.46 8.94 2.96
C GLY A 94 7.43 8.77 1.44
N LEU A 95 7.20 9.86 0.69
CA LEU A 95 7.19 9.85 -0.78
C LEU A 95 8.57 9.52 -1.36
N LEU A 96 9.65 9.89 -0.67
CA LEU A 96 11.02 9.60 -1.08
C LEU A 96 11.50 8.27 -0.49
N LEU A 97 11.22 8.04 0.79
CA LEU A 97 11.71 6.88 1.52
C LEU A 97 11.14 5.56 1.02
N VAL A 98 9.88 5.53 0.55
CA VAL A 98 9.26 4.30 0.03
C VAL A 98 9.90 3.87 -1.31
N PRO A 99 10.00 4.71 -2.35
CA PRO A 99 10.71 4.34 -3.58
C PRO A 99 12.17 3.98 -3.32
N LEU A 100 12.83 4.71 -2.41
CA LEU A 100 14.22 4.44 -2.05
C LEU A 100 14.39 3.06 -1.41
N SER A 101 13.52 2.69 -0.46
CA SER A 101 13.60 1.39 0.22
C SER A 101 13.40 0.21 -0.72
N ILE A 102 12.56 0.39 -1.74
CA ILE A 102 12.33 -0.60 -2.81
C ILE A 102 13.54 -0.64 -3.76
N CYS A 103 14.02 0.50 -4.25
CA CYS A 103 15.12 0.54 -5.25
C CYS A 103 16.48 0.12 -4.68
N CYS A 104 16.73 0.35 -3.38
CA CYS A 104 17.94 -0.12 -2.72
C CYS A 104 17.98 -1.64 -2.56
N GLY A 105 16.84 -2.31 -2.69
CA GLY A 105 16.67 -3.72 -2.37
C GLY A 105 16.55 -4.64 -3.57
N ASN A 106 17.57 -5.44 -3.87
CA ASN A 106 17.44 -6.55 -4.83
C ASN A 106 16.87 -7.83 -4.19
N TYR A 107 16.11 -7.70 -3.09
CA TYR A 107 15.67 -8.81 -2.25
C TYR A 107 14.24 -9.29 -2.53
N ILE A 108 13.46 -8.54 -3.31
CA ILE A 108 12.08 -8.90 -3.64
C ILE A 108 12.10 -9.88 -4.81
N ASN A 109 12.14 -11.18 -4.49
CA ASN A 109 11.88 -12.24 -5.46
C ASN A 109 10.38 -12.26 -5.81
N ALA A 110 10.00 -12.75 -6.99
CA ALA A 110 8.62 -12.90 -7.43
C ALA A 110 7.77 -13.72 -6.44
N SER A 111 8.34 -14.81 -5.88
CA SER A 111 7.67 -15.61 -4.84
C SER A 111 7.44 -14.82 -3.55
N PHE A 112 8.43 -14.04 -3.11
CA PHE A 112 8.32 -13.18 -1.94
C PHE A 112 7.25 -12.11 -2.13
N TYR A 113 7.25 -11.44 -3.28
CA TYR A 113 6.25 -10.45 -3.67
C TYR A 113 4.83 -11.06 -3.66
N HIS A 114 4.65 -12.22 -4.27
CA HIS A 114 3.35 -12.89 -4.32
C HIS A 114 2.84 -13.25 -2.92
N SER A 115 3.70 -13.80 -2.06
CA SER A 115 3.35 -14.07 -0.66
C SER A 115 2.97 -12.79 0.09
N LEU A 116 3.74 -11.72 -0.12
CA LEU A 116 3.53 -10.45 0.53
C LEU A 116 2.20 -9.79 0.11
N MET A 117 1.89 -9.82 -1.19
CA MET A 117 0.63 -9.29 -1.73
C MET A 117 -0.59 -10.12 -1.30
N LYS A 118 -0.43 -11.42 -1.08
CA LYS A 118 -1.46 -12.26 -0.45
C LYS A 118 -1.79 -11.74 0.96
N TRP A 119 -0.78 -11.50 1.80
CA TRP A 119 -1.01 -10.92 3.14
C TRP A 119 -1.60 -9.51 3.08
N PHE A 120 -1.11 -8.66 2.18
CA PHE A 120 -1.71 -7.35 1.93
C PHE A 120 -3.21 -7.45 1.68
N THR A 121 -3.62 -8.34 0.77
CA THR A 121 -5.02 -8.56 0.41
C THR A 121 -5.83 -9.07 1.61
N CYS A 122 -5.28 -10.00 2.40
CA CYS A 122 -5.95 -10.51 3.60
C CYS A 122 -6.15 -9.42 4.66
N ILE A 123 -5.10 -8.63 4.96
CA ILE A 123 -5.15 -7.55 5.95
C ILE A 123 -6.14 -6.48 5.50
N LEU A 124 -6.12 -6.11 4.22
CA LEU A 124 -7.02 -5.13 3.65
C LEU A 124 -8.48 -5.59 3.72
N THR A 125 -8.73 -6.85 3.39
CA THR A 125 -10.06 -7.46 3.50
C THR A 125 -10.55 -7.47 4.94
N ALA A 126 -9.69 -7.88 5.90
CA ALA A 126 -10.06 -7.91 7.31
C ALA A 126 -10.39 -6.52 7.87
N ALA A 127 -9.56 -5.51 7.55
CA ALA A 127 -9.79 -4.14 7.97
C ALA A 127 -11.11 -3.57 7.39
N LEU A 128 -11.38 -3.83 6.12
CA LEU A 128 -12.60 -3.34 5.46
C LEU A 128 -13.85 -4.09 5.90
N ALA A 129 -13.73 -5.39 6.19
CA ALA A 129 -14.82 -6.16 6.79
C ALA A 129 -15.17 -5.60 8.18
N PHE A 130 -14.17 -5.24 8.99
CA PHE A 130 -14.39 -4.56 10.26
C PHE A 130 -15.10 -3.21 10.08
N CYS A 131 -14.67 -2.38 9.12
CA CYS A 131 -15.35 -1.11 8.80
C CYS A 131 -16.81 -1.32 8.39
N LEU A 132 -17.09 -2.31 7.54
CA LEU A 132 -18.44 -2.63 7.08
C LEU A 132 -19.33 -3.13 8.24
N LEU A 133 -18.78 -3.99 9.11
CA LEU A 133 -19.49 -4.48 10.30
C LEU A 133 -19.79 -3.34 11.27
N HIS A 134 -18.84 -2.42 11.48
CA HIS A 134 -19.04 -1.24 12.30
C HIS A 134 -20.12 -0.32 11.71
N ALA A 135 -20.11 -0.10 10.39
CA ALA A 135 -21.13 0.66 9.69
C ALA A 135 -22.52 -0.01 9.81
N ALA A 136 -22.58 -1.33 9.65
CA ALA A 136 -23.82 -2.09 9.84
C ALA A 136 -24.34 -1.99 11.27
N TYR A 137 -23.46 -2.07 12.27
CA TYR A 137 -23.83 -1.89 13.66
C TYR A 137 -24.43 -0.49 13.92
N GLN A 138 -23.80 0.56 13.41
CA GLN A 138 -24.30 1.93 13.52
C GLN A 138 -25.66 2.13 12.82
N TYR A 139 -25.87 1.48 11.68
CA TYR A 139 -27.14 1.55 10.96
C TYR A 139 -28.27 0.83 11.71
N PHE A 140 -28.06 -0.42 12.11
CA PHE A 140 -29.13 -1.25 12.69
C PHE A 140 -29.42 -0.92 14.16
N PHE A 141 -28.40 -0.63 14.97
CA PHE A 141 -28.58 -0.47 16.42
C PHE A 141 -28.60 0.99 16.87
N VAL A 142 -27.85 1.86 16.19
CA VAL A 142 -27.77 3.30 16.52
C VAL A 142 -28.73 4.14 15.67
N GLN A 143 -29.46 3.51 14.72
CA GLN A 143 -30.42 4.16 13.82
C GLN A 143 -29.84 5.34 13.04
N GLN A 144 -28.56 5.25 12.66
CA GLN A 144 -27.95 6.26 11.81
C GLN A 144 -28.43 6.15 10.35
N GLN A 145 -28.31 7.24 9.60
CA GLN A 145 -28.71 7.30 8.19
C GLN A 145 -27.85 6.38 7.31
N THR A 146 -28.34 6.06 6.11
CA THR A 146 -27.63 5.20 5.13
C THR A 146 -26.28 5.76 4.67
N THR A 147 -26.00 7.04 4.94
CA THR A 147 -24.72 7.73 4.68
C THR A 147 -23.53 7.08 5.39
N VAL A 148 -23.76 6.25 6.42
CA VAL A 148 -22.71 5.53 7.15
C VAL A 148 -21.94 4.54 6.27
N PHE A 149 -22.56 4.01 5.21
CA PHE A 149 -21.92 3.08 4.29
C PHE A 149 -21.05 3.76 3.21
N PHE A 150 -20.97 5.09 3.20
CA PHE A 150 -20.33 5.83 2.11
C PHE A 150 -19.12 6.64 2.57
N TYR A 151 -18.13 6.70 1.69
CA TYR A 151 -17.03 7.65 1.73
C TYR A 151 -16.26 7.66 3.07
N HIS A 152 -16.06 8.84 3.68
CA HIS A 152 -15.32 9.00 4.92
C HIS A 152 -15.99 8.34 6.13
N THR A 153 -17.32 8.18 6.13
CA THR A 153 -18.03 7.60 7.27
C THR A 153 -17.72 6.11 7.40
N LEU A 154 -17.64 5.39 6.27
CA LEU A 154 -17.33 3.96 6.23
C LEU A 154 -15.94 3.66 6.81
N VAL A 155 -14.93 4.49 6.50
CA VAL A 155 -13.54 4.30 6.96
C VAL A 155 -13.19 5.11 8.22
N SER A 156 -14.20 5.71 8.85
CA SER A 156 -14.02 6.52 10.06
C SER A 156 -13.36 5.78 11.23
N PRO A 157 -13.54 4.46 11.45
CA PRO A 157 -12.90 3.77 12.58
C PRO A 157 -11.37 3.87 12.58
N PHE A 158 -10.75 3.92 11.40
CA PHE A 158 -9.31 4.05 11.24
C PHE A 158 -8.84 5.49 10.97
N HIS A 159 -9.75 6.47 11.02
CA HIS A 159 -9.44 7.88 10.73
C HIS A 159 -8.72 8.07 9.38
N GLN A 160 -9.10 7.27 8.38
CA GLN A 160 -8.47 7.28 7.06
C GLN A 160 -9.19 8.16 6.06
N HIS A 161 -8.42 8.67 5.09
CA HIS A 161 -9.00 9.30 3.91
C HIS A 161 -9.53 8.23 2.96
N ALA A 162 -10.82 8.30 2.61
CA ALA A 162 -11.47 7.33 1.73
C ALA A 162 -10.76 7.17 0.37
N VAL A 163 -10.20 8.26 -0.16
CA VAL A 163 -9.39 8.24 -1.39
C VAL A 163 -8.13 7.37 -1.23
N GLN A 164 -7.42 7.47 -0.11
CA GLN A 164 -6.24 6.64 0.15
C GLN A 164 -6.63 5.16 0.22
N VAL A 165 -7.71 4.84 0.93
CA VAL A 165 -8.22 3.45 1.04
C VAL A 165 -8.66 2.92 -0.33
N SER A 166 -9.28 3.78 -1.15
CA SER A 166 -9.67 3.43 -2.52
C SER A 166 -8.46 3.11 -3.41
N ILE A 167 -7.34 3.82 -3.24
CA ILE A 167 -6.08 3.52 -3.95
C ILE A 167 -5.51 2.17 -3.47
N LEU A 168 -5.53 1.89 -2.17
CA LEU A 168 -5.08 0.59 -1.63
C LEU A 168 -5.94 -0.57 -2.12
N LEU A 169 -7.26 -0.38 -2.15
CA LEU A 169 -8.23 -1.30 -2.75
C LEU A 169 -7.95 -1.54 -4.23
N PHE A 170 -7.68 -0.48 -4.98
CA PHE A 170 -7.33 -0.59 -6.39
C PHE A 170 -6.04 -1.38 -6.61
N ILE A 171 -5.00 -1.15 -5.80
CA ILE A 171 -3.75 -1.93 -5.84
C ILE A 171 -4.03 -3.42 -5.56
N GLY A 172 -4.85 -3.71 -4.55
CA GLY A 172 -5.26 -5.08 -4.22
C GLY A 172 -6.07 -5.73 -5.35
N LEU A 173 -6.96 -4.98 -5.99
CA LEU A 173 -7.76 -5.45 -7.11
C LEU A 173 -6.90 -5.77 -8.32
N VAL A 174 -5.96 -4.89 -8.69
CA VAL A 174 -5.02 -5.15 -9.79
C VAL A 174 -4.20 -6.42 -9.52
N HIS A 175 -3.76 -6.62 -8.28
CA HIS A 175 -3.07 -7.85 -7.89
C HIS A 175 -3.96 -9.10 -8.06
N LEU A 176 -5.22 -9.05 -7.62
CA LEU A 176 -6.17 -10.15 -7.80
C LEU A 176 -6.42 -10.45 -9.29
N LEU A 177 -6.57 -9.43 -10.14
CA LEU A 177 -6.79 -9.63 -11.57
C LEU A 177 -5.56 -10.24 -12.26
N GLU A 178 -4.37 -9.76 -11.93
CA GLU A 178 -3.10 -10.30 -12.46
C GLU A 178 -2.88 -11.75 -11.98
N ALA A 179 -3.23 -12.06 -10.74
CA ALA A 179 -3.17 -13.41 -10.19
C ALA A 179 -4.18 -14.36 -10.85
N ALA A 180 -5.39 -13.88 -11.17
CA ALA A 180 -6.38 -14.65 -11.91
C ALA A 180 -5.91 -14.95 -13.36
N LYS A 181 -5.27 -13.98 -14.02
CA LYS A 181 -4.68 -14.17 -15.35
C LYS A 181 -3.60 -15.25 -15.38
N LYS A 182 -2.79 -15.33 -14.32
CA LYS A 182 -1.72 -16.33 -14.18
C LYS A 182 -2.22 -17.67 -13.61
N GLU A 183 -3.52 -17.80 -13.36
CA GLU A 183 -4.13 -18.94 -12.66
C GLU A 183 -3.54 -19.21 -11.26
N THR A 184 -2.85 -18.23 -10.67
CA THR A 184 -2.27 -18.31 -9.33
C THR A 184 -3.27 -17.75 -8.32
N TYR A 185 -4.31 -18.52 -8.03
CA TYR A 185 -5.35 -18.12 -7.06
C TYR A 185 -4.80 -18.04 -5.63
N ILE A 186 -5.21 -17.03 -4.85
CA ILE A 186 -4.69 -16.82 -3.49
C ILE A 186 -5.03 -17.97 -2.54
N PHE A 187 -6.29 -18.43 -2.56
CA PHE A 187 -6.81 -19.49 -1.70
C PHE A 187 -7.56 -20.55 -2.51
N ASN A 188 -8.68 -20.14 -3.11
CA ASN A 188 -9.51 -20.94 -4.00
C ASN A 188 -10.09 -19.99 -5.05
N LYS A 189 -10.37 -20.50 -6.24
CA LYS A 189 -10.99 -19.77 -7.35
C LYS A 189 -12.25 -19.02 -6.91
N LEU A 190 -13.13 -19.66 -6.14
CA LEU A 190 -14.37 -19.03 -5.65
C LEU A 190 -14.09 -17.84 -4.73
N ILE A 191 -13.24 -18.01 -3.72
CA ILE A 191 -12.87 -16.93 -2.78
C ILE A 191 -12.19 -15.79 -3.52
N HIS A 192 -11.35 -16.11 -4.51
CA HIS A 192 -10.66 -15.12 -5.33
C HIS A 192 -11.64 -14.23 -6.11
N PHE A 193 -12.60 -14.82 -6.80
CA PHE A 193 -13.64 -14.05 -7.50
C PHE A 193 -14.54 -13.28 -6.53
N LEU A 194 -14.89 -13.87 -5.37
CA LEU A 194 -15.64 -13.17 -4.33
C LEU A 194 -14.89 -11.93 -3.84
N LEU A 195 -13.58 -12.01 -3.63
CA LEU A 195 -12.73 -10.88 -3.28
C LEU A 195 -12.69 -9.80 -4.37
N VAL A 196 -12.63 -10.19 -5.65
CA VAL A 196 -12.70 -9.26 -6.78
C VAL A 196 -14.01 -8.47 -6.77
N PHE A 197 -15.14 -9.17 -6.61
CA PHE A 197 -16.46 -8.51 -6.49
C PHE A 197 -16.54 -7.63 -5.24
N TYR A 198 -16.04 -8.12 -4.10
CA TYR A 198 -16.01 -7.38 -2.84
C TYR A 198 -15.21 -6.08 -2.94
N PHE A 199 -13.98 -6.14 -3.50
CA PHE A 199 -13.14 -4.96 -3.68
C PHE A 199 -13.75 -3.98 -4.68
N THR A 200 -14.33 -4.48 -5.77
CA THR A 200 -15.02 -3.63 -6.76
C THR A 200 -16.20 -2.90 -6.11
N GLY A 201 -17.05 -3.61 -5.36
CA GLY A 201 -18.17 -3.01 -4.63
C GLY A 201 -17.72 -1.96 -3.62
N LEU A 202 -16.67 -2.25 -2.85
CA LEU A 202 -16.12 -1.27 -1.92
C LEU A 202 -15.52 -0.05 -2.61
N ILE A 203 -14.82 -0.21 -3.74
CA ILE A 203 -14.35 0.95 -4.52
C ILE A 203 -15.53 1.84 -4.93
N LEU A 204 -16.67 1.26 -5.33
CA LEU A 204 -17.86 2.04 -5.66
C LEU A 204 -18.43 2.79 -4.44
N LEU A 205 -18.36 2.20 -3.24
CA LEU A 205 -18.84 2.82 -1.99
C LEU A 205 -17.90 3.91 -1.45
N LEU A 206 -16.58 3.71 -1.56
CA LEU A 206 -15.57 4.59 -0.96
C LEU A 206 -15.18 5.77 -1.86
N SER A 207 -15.32 5.63 -3.19
CA SER A 207 -14.41 6.35 -4.06
C SER A 207 -14.93 7.62 -4.74
N SER A 208 -13.96 8.48 -5.03
CA SER A 208 -14.06 9.62 -5.92
C SER A 208 -14.20 9.16 -7.38
N LYS A 209 -14.89 9.98 -8.19
CA LYS A 209 -15.14 9.76 -9.62
C LYS A 209 -13.90 9.29 -10.40
N LEU A 210 -12.72 9.79 -10.03
CA LEU A 210 -11.46 9.46 -10.70
C LEU A 210 -11.10 7.98 -10.57
N VAL A 211 -11.07 7.41 -9.35
CA VAL A 211 -10.63 6.02 -9.17
C VAL A 211 -11.67 5.04 -9.75
N ILE A 212 -12.95 5.42 -9.76
CA ILE A 212 -14.01 4.64 -10.41
C ILE A 212 -13.71 4.50 -11.91
N ILE A 213 -13.35 5.59 -12.58
CA ILE A 213 -12.97 5.57 -14.01
C ILE A 213 -11.75 4.67 -14.24
N PHE A 214 -10.70 4.80 -13.42
CA PHE A 214 -9.52 3.92 -13.53
C PHE A 214 -9.85 2.44 -13.28
N THR A 215 -10.72 2.17 -12.30
CA THR A 215 -11.15 0.81 -11.96
C THR A 215 -11.95 0.20 -13.10
N PHE A 216 -12.88 0.95 -13.67
CA PHE A 216 -13.68 0.51 -14.81
C PHE A 216 -12.80 0.23 -16.04
N SER A 217 -11.90 1.15 -16.39
CA SER A 217 -10.93 0.96 -17.48
C SER A 217 -10.05 -0.27 -17.25
N CYS A 218 -9.62 -0.50 -16.01
CA CYS A 218 -8.81 -1.67 -15.64
C CYS A 218 -9.61 -2.97 -15.79
N LEU A 219 -10.85 -3.02 -15.30
CA LEU A 219 -11.71 -4.18 -15.42
C LEU A 219 -12.01 -4.50 -16.89
N LEU A 220 -12.30 -3.50 -17.73
CA LEU A 220 -12.47 -3.69 -19.18
C LEU A 220 -11.21 -4.27 -19.82
N TYR A 221 -10.04 -3.70 -19.52
CA TYR A 221 -8.78 -4.20 -20.04
C TYR A 221 -8.55 -5.68 -19.70
N TYR A 222 -8.74 -6.08 -18.45
CA TYR A 222 -8.58 -7.47 -18.05
C TYR A 222 -9.69 -8.37 -18.63
N PHE A 223 -10.92 -7.88 -18.75
CA PHE A 223 -12.02 -8.62 -19.37
C PHE A 223 -11.70 -8.99 -20.83
N PHE A 224 -11.22 -8.03 -21.63
CA PHE A 224 -10.78 -8.31 -23.01
C PHE A 224 -9.61 -9.28 -23.06
N LEU A 225 -8.71 -9.20 -22.08
CA LEU A 225 -7.57 -10.09 -22.01
C LEU A 225 -7.97 -11.53 -21.63
N PHE A 226 -9.01 -11.73 -20.82
CA PHE A 226 -9.55 -13.06 -20.49
C PHE A 226 -10.37 -13.70 -21.62
N LEU A 227 -10.91 -12.89 -22.53
CA LEU A 227 -11.69 -13.39 -23.67
C LEU A 227 -10.81 -13.99 -24.77
N LYS A 228 -9.53 -13.61 -24.81
CA LYS A 228 -8.54 -14.05 -25.79
C LYS A 228 -7.83 -15.31 -25.32
#